data_AF-A0A3D0DWW2-F1
#
_entry.id   AF-A0A3D0DWW2-F1
#
_cell.length_a   1.000
_cell.length_b   1.000
_cell.length_c   1.000
_cell.angle_alpha   90.00
_cell.angle_beta   90.00
_cell.angle_gamma   90.00
#
_symmetry.space_group_name_H-M   'P 1'
#
loop_
_entity.id
_entity.type
_entity.pdbx_description
1 polymer ?
#
loop_
_entity_poly.entity_id
_entity_poly.type
_entity_poly.pdbx_seq_one_letter_code
_entity_poly.pdbx_strand_id
1 'polypeptide(L)'
;MQAATYSGDVCAVKASNLTIRGVNGRPKINANGKAALSKGTWVIQGNNVTVDNVEMYGAKVADKNGAALRLEGTNFTLRNSFLHDNENGILSGANTASTVTIEYTEFGRNGYGDGYSHNLYIGKVAKLYFRYNFSHDANVGHNLKSRALYNMIA
;
A
#
# COMPACT_ATOMS: atom_id res chain seq x y z
N MET A 1 -12.72 3.56 11.06
CA MET A 1 -13.53 4.14 9.98
C MET A 1 -14.69 3.20 9.68
N GLN A 2 -15.89 3.73 9.51
CA GLN A 2 -17.08 2.94 9.22
C GLN A 2 -17.05 2.43 7.78
N ALA A 3 -17.77 1.35 7.48
CA ALA A 3 -17.96 0.90 6.11
C ALA A 3 -18.74 1.94 5.30
N ALA A 4 -18.04 2.59 4.38
CA ALA A 4 -18.56 3.54 3.41
C ALA A 4 -17.55 3.72 2.29
N THR A 5 -17.95 4.38 1.21
CA THR A 5 -17.02 4.87 0.19
C THR A 5 -16.55 6.27 0.55
N TYR A 6 -15.25 6.42 0.71
CA TYR A 6 -14.56 7.68 0.96
C TYR A 6 -13.88 8.11 -0.35
N SER A 7 -14.48 9.08 -1.04
CA SER A 7 -14.04 9.53 -2.35
C SER A 7 -13.15 10.75 -2.26
N GLY A 8 -11.92 10.66 -2.77
CA GLY A 8 -10.93 11.72 -2.71
C GLY A 8 -10.28 11.91 -1.34
N ASP A 9 -10.53 10.99 -0.39
CA ASP A 9 -9.99 11.03 0.97
C ASP A 9 -8.53 10.58 0.99
N VAL A 10 -7.66 11.47 0.53
CA VAL A 10 -6.22 11.29 0.45
C VAL A 10 -5.53 12.03 1.59
N CYS A 11 -4.48 11.45 2.16
CA CYS A 11 -3.86 12.01 3.35
C CYS A 11 -2.38 11.65 3.49
N ALA A 12 -1.59 12.56 4.06
CA ALA A 12 -0.28 12.23 4.62
C ALA A 12 -0.46 11.87 6.10
N VAL A 13 -0.30 10.59 6.42
CA VAL A 13 -0.43 10.06 7.78
C VAL A 13 0.89 10.29 8.52
N LYS A 14 0.98 11.38 9.28
CA LYS A 14 2.17 11.77 10.04
C LYS A 14 2.26 11.16 11.44
N ALA A 15 1.11 10.80 12.02
CA ALA A 15 1.06 10.23 13.36
C ALA A 15 1.72 8.85 13.42
N SER A 16 2.52 8.62 14.45
CA SER A 16 3.16 7.33 14.73
C SER A 16 2.34 6.52 15.73
N ASN A 17 2.58 5.21 15.79
CA ASN A 17 1.87 4.27 16.67
C ASN A 17 0.34 4.32 16.46
N LEU A 18 -0.06 4.49 15.20
CA LEU A 18 -1.45 4.65 14.81
C LEU A 18 -1.97 3.36 14.19
N THR A 19 -3.18 2.96 14.59
CA THR A 19 -3.96 1.96 13.84
C THR A 19 -5.13 2.64 13.14
N ILE A 20 -5.18 2.50 11.81
CA ILE A 20 -6.31 2.90 10.98
C ILE A 20 -7.05 1.63 10.60
N ARG A 21 -8.28 1.46 11.09
CA ARG A 21 -9.06 0.24 10.93
C ARG A 21 -10.46 0.49 10.39
N GLY A 22 -10.86 -0.28 9.38
CA GLY A 22 -12.25 -0.43 8.96
C GLY A 22 -13.08 -1.23 9.97
N VAL A 23 -14.26 -0.73 10.32
CA VAL A 23 -15.20 -1.38 11.24
C VAL A 23 -16.59 -1.44 10.61
N ASN A 24 -17.39 -2.44 11.03
CA ASN A 24 -18.74 -2.69 10.51
C ASN A 24 -18.80 -2.91 9.00
N GLY A 25 -17.79 -3.59 8.46
CA GLY A 25 -17.57 -3.82 7.04
C GLY A 25 -16.25 -3.21 6.56
N ARG A 26 -15.98 -3.30 5.25
CA ARG A 26 -14.74 -2.80 4.64
C ARG A 26 -14.97 -1.43 4.01
N PRO A 27 -14.42 -0.32 4.56
CA PRO A 27 -14.41 0.97 3.90
C PRO A 27 -13.64 0.92 2.58
N LYS A 28 -14.15 1.67 1.60
CA LYS A 28 -13.60 1.81 0.27
C LYS A 28 -12.98 3.19 0.11
N ILE A 29 -11.66 3.25 -0.04
CA ILE A 29 -10.90 4.49 -0.18
C ILE A 29 -10.58 4.67 -1.66
N ASN A 30 -11.34 5.52 -2.32
CA ASN A 30 -11.17 5.86 -3.73
C ASN A 30 -10.34 7.13 -3.84
N ALA A 31 -9.18 7.07 -4.49
CA ALA A 31 -8.35 8.26 -4.70
C ALA A 31 -9.08 9.36 -5.50
N ASN A 32 -10.00 8.98 -6.39
CA ASN A 32 -10.87 9.88 -7.16
C ASN A 32 -10.15 11.10 -7.79
N GLY A 33 -9.02 10.83 -8.45
CA GLY A 33 -8.20 11.87 -9.09
C GLY A 33 -7.45 12.79 -8.13
N LYS A 34 -7.45 12.50 -6.83
CA LYS A 34 -6.64 13.17 -5.80
C LYS A 34 -5.45 12.30 -5.42
N ALA A 35 -4.39 12.94 -4.93
CA ALA A 35 -3.24 12.25 -4.38
C ALA A 35 -2.58 13.12 -3.28
N ALA A 36 -2.29 12.50 -2.15
CA ALA A 36 -1.50 13.12 -1.11
C ALA A 36 -0.04 13.26 -1.58
N LEU A 37 0.50 14.47 -1.43
CA LEU A 37 1.88 14.83 -1.77
C LEU A 37 2.29 14.45 -3.21
N SER A 38 1.31 14.40 -4.14
CA SER A 38 1.51 13.92 -5.52
C SER A 38 2.07 12.50 -5.62
N LYS A 39 1.86 11.66 -4.59
CA LYS A 39 2.48 10.32 -4.49
C LYS A 39 1.49 9.16 -4.41
N GLY A 40 0.31 9.36 -3.82
CA GLY A 40 -0.63 8.25 -3.61
C GLY A 40 -1.87 8.62 -2.80
N THR A 41 -2.74 7.64 -2.55
CA THR A 41 -3.94 7.80 -1.72
C THR A 41 -3.53 8.16 -0.30
N TRP A 42 -2.78 7.28 0.38
CA TRP A 42 -2.20 7.57 1.70
C TRP A 42 -0.67 7.49 1.67
N VAL A 43 -0.02 8.56 2.13
CA VAL A 43 1.43 8.60 2.35
C VAL A 43 1.71 8.42 3.83
N ILE A 44 2.26 7.26 4.19
CA ILE A 44 2.51 6.85 5.57
C ILE A 44 3.89 7.36 5.99
N GLN A 45 3.92 8.51 6.64
CA GLN A 45 5.14 9.14 7.15
C GLN A 45 5.41 8.79 8.63
N GLY A 46 4.36 8.48 9.39
CA GLY A 46 4.47 8.03 10.76
C GLY A 46 5.10 6.64 10.89
N ASN A 47 5.70 6.38 12.04
CA ASN A 47 6.31 5.09 12.37
C ASN A 47 5.30 4.15 13.04
N ASN A 48 5.51 2.84 12.92
CA ASN A 48 4.69 1.80 13.54
C ASN A 48 3.19 1.95 13.21
N VAL A 49 2.88 2.28 11.95
CA VAL A 49 1.50 2.45 11.50
C VAL A 49 0.94 1.09 11.08
N THR A 50 -0.28 0.82 11.51
CA THR A 50 -1.07 -0.33 11.04
C THR A 50 -2.28 0.15 10.25
N VAL A 51 -2.47 -0.41 9.06
CA VAL A 51 -3.69 -0.27 8.27
C VAL A 51 -4.38 -1.64 8.23
N ASP A 52 -5.67 -1.67 8.53
CA ASP A 52 -6.42 -2.90 8.73
C ASP A 52 -7.83 -2.79 8.14
N ASN A 53 -8.24 -3.79 7.36
CA ASN A 53 -9.58 -3.92 6.80
C ASN A 53 -10.00 -2.71 5.94
N VAL A 54 -9.23 -2.40 4.89
CA VAL A 54 -9.57 -1.36 3.91
C VAL A 54 -9.52 -1.90 2.48
N GLU A 55 -10.38 -1.35 1.61
CA GLU A 55 -10.27 -1.49 0.15
C GLU A 55 -9.72 -0.17 -0.40
N MET A 56 -8.67 -0.18 -1.22
CA MET A 56 -8.06 1.04 -1.74
C MET A 56 -7.80 0.95 -3.24
N TYR A 57 -8.27 1.95 -3.99
CA TYR A 57 -8.19 1.95 -5.45
C TYR A 57 -8.14 3.34 -6.09
N GLY A 58 -7.74 3.36 -7.37
CA GLY A 58 -7.80 4.53 -8.24
C GLY A 58 -6.64 5.52 -8.12
N ALA A 59 -5.58 5.22 -7.37
CA ALA A 59 -4.44 6.12 -7.23
C ALA A 59 -3.70 6.29 -8.56
N LYS A 60 -3.64 7.53 -9.06
CA LYS A 60 -2.94 7.92 -10.29
C LYS A 60 -2.26 9.27 -10.08
N VAL A 61 -0.99 9.39 -10.46
CA VAL A 61 -0.22 10.64 -10.33
C VAL A 61 0.57 10.93 -11.61
N ALA A 62 1.05 12.17 -11.77
CA ALA A 62 1.77 12.59 -12.97
C ALA A 62 3.02 11.72 -13.26
N ASP A 63 3.67 11.23 -12.21
CA ASP A 63 4.87 10.38 -12.30
C ASP A 63 4.55 8.91 -12.63
N LYS A 64 3.28 8.56 -12.86
CA LYS A 64 2.83 7.21 -13.24
C LYS A 64 3.15 6.13 -12.22
N ASN A 65 3.30 6.51 -10.96
CA ASN A 65 3.67 5.62 -9.86
C ASN A 65 2.78 5.79 -8.61
N GLY A 66 1.60 6.36 -8.78
CA GLY A 66 0.63 6.67 -7.73
C GLY A 66 0.25 5.43 -6.93
N ALA A 67 0.61 5.41 -5.64
CA ALA A 67 0.39 4.25 -4.80
C ALA A 67 -0.93 4.34 -4.01
N ALA A 68 -1.62 3.23 -3.76
CA ALA A 68 -2.62 3.23 -2.69
C ALA A 68 -1.95 3.56 -1.34
N LEU A 69 -0.80 2.94 -1.07
CA LEU A 69 0.02 3.19 0.12
C LEU A 69 1.46 3.51 -0.26
N ARG A 70 1.89 4.75 0.02
CA ARG A 70 3.29 5.17 -0.10
C ARG A 70 3.95 5.10 1.28
N LEU A 71 4.94 4.23 1.45
CA LEU A 71 5.58 4.03 2.76
C LEU A 71 6.85 4.87 2.87
N GLU A 72 6.84 5.86 3.77
CA GLU A 72 7.96 6.76 4.05
C GLU A 72 8.43 6.69 5.51
N GLY A 73 7.59 6.18 6.42
CA GLY A 73 7.94 5.93 7.82
C GLY A 73 8.70 4.61 8.05
N THR A 74 9.00 4.35 9.31
CA THR A 74 9.66 3.12 9.78
C THR A 74 8.65 2.19 10.42
N ASN A 75 8.70 0.92 10.04
CA ASN A 75 7.77 -0.13 10.41
C ASN A 75 6.34 0.12 9.96
N PHE A 76 5.80 -0.85 9.24
CA PHE A 76 4.44 -0.76 8.70
C PHE A 76 3.78 -2.13 8.71
N THR A 77 2.49 -2.16 9.04
CA THR A 77 1.67 -3.37 8.93
C THR A 77 0.43 -3.07 8.08
N LEU A 78 0.20 -3.90 7.06
CA LEU A 78 -1.07 -3.96 6.35
C LEU A 78 -1.71 -5.33 6.58
N ARG A 79 -3.00 -5.34 6.90
CA ARG A 79 -3.73 -6.60 7.02
C ARG A 79 -5.19 -6.53 6.60
N ASN A 80 -5.75 -7.69 6.26
CA ASN A 80 -7.17 -7.87 5.94
C ASN A 80 -7.68 -6.92 4.84
N SER A 81 -6.82 -6.51 3.92
CA SER A 81 -7.11 -5.40 3.00
C SER A 81 -7.16 -5.84 1.54
N PHE A 82 -7.64 -4.96 0.66
CA PHE A 82 -7.66 -5.21 -0.78
C PHE A 82 -7.19 -3.97 -1.53
N LEU A 83 -6.07 -4.07 -2.23
CA LEU A 83 -5.45 -2.96 -2.96
C LEU A 83 -5.47 -3.27 -4.45
N HIS A 84 -6.24 -2.51 -5.22
CA HIS A 84 -6.43 -2.81 -6.64
C HIS A 84 -6.64 -1.57 -7.52
N ASP A 85 -6.40 -1.73 -8.82
CA ASP A 85 -6.65 -0.69 -9.82
C ASP A 85 -5.96 0.67 -9.49
N ASN A 86 -4.76 0.59 -8.93
CA ASN A 86 -3.85 1.72 -8.70
C ASN A 86 -2.65 1.64 -9.65
N GLU A 87 -1.90 2.73 -9.83
CA GLU A 87 -0.61 2.63 -10.52
C GLU A 87 0.36 1.75 -9.70
N ASN A 88 0.40 1.90 -8.37
CA ASN A 88 1.00 0.90 -7.47
C ASN A 88 0.04 0.54 -6.34
N GLY A 89 0.01 -0.73 -5.92
CA GLY A 89 -0.68 -1.06 -4.67
C GLY A 89 0.08 -0.47 -3.48
N ILE A 90 1.32 -0.90 -3.29
CA ILE A 90 2.27 -0.32 -2.32
C ILE A 90 3.55 0.09 -3.04
N LEU A 91 4.10 1.23 -2.65
CA LEU A 91 5.43 1.67 -3.06
C LEU A 91 6.22 2.19 -1.85
N SER A 92 7.38 1.60 -1.57
CA SER A 92 8.28 2.04 -0.50
C SER A 92 9.70 2.35 -0.98
N GLY A 93 10.37 3.21 -0.21
CA GLY A 93 11.79 3.56 -0.39
C GLY A 93 12.75 2.64 0.38
N ALA A 94 14.01 3.07 0.49
CA ALA A 94 15.00 2.40 1.33
C ALA A 94 14.87 2.86 2.79
N ASN A 95 14.80 1.89 3.71
CA ASN A 95 14.85 2.13 5.15
C ASN A 95 15.26 0.82 5.85
N THR A 96 16.56 0.63 6.09
CA THR A 96 17.09 -0.60 6.70
C THR A 96 16.76 -0.76 8.18
N ALA A 97 16.08 0.20 8.80
CA ALA A 97 15.50 0.03 10.13
C ALA A 97 14.06 -0.51 10.08
N SER A 98 13.43 -0.57 8.91
CA SER A 98 12.01 -0.90 8.76
C SER A 98 11.75 -2.39 8.61
N THR A 99 10.78 -2.88 9.37
CA THR A 99 10.08 -4.15 9.10
C THR A 99 8.72 -3.86 8.49
N VAL A 100 8.45 -4.41 7.31
CA VAL A 100 7.15 -4.34 6.65
C VAL A 100 6.46 -5.69 6.78
N THR A 101 5.26 -5.70 7.34
CA THR A 101 4.42 -6.89 7.48
C THR A 101 3.16 -6.72 6.66
N ILE A 102 2.87 -7.68 5.80
CA ILE A 102 1.66 -7.72 4.97
C ILE A 102 1.06 -9.10 5.15
N GLU A 103 -0.20 -9.15 5.61
CA GLU A 103 -0.89 -10.41 5.87
C GLU A 103 -2.37 -10.36 5.52
N TYR A 104 -2.95 -11.49 5.10
CA TYR A 104 -4.39 -11.58 4.78
C TYR A 104 -4.88 -10.52 3.80
N THR A 105 -4.02 -10.11 2.86
CA THR A 105 -4.28 -8.99 1.95
C THR A 105 -4.28 -9.46 0.51
N GLU A 106 -5.24 -8.95 -0.25
CA GLU A 106 -5.35 -9.17 -1.68
C GLU A 106 -4.78 -7.98 -2.46
N PHE A 107 -4.09 -8.27 -3.56
CA PHE A 107 -3.62 -7.28 -4.53
C PHE A 107 -3.97 -7.74 -5.93
N GLY A 108 -4.61 -6.86 -6.72
CA GLY A 108 -5.03 -7.18 -8.08
C GLY A 108 -5.04 -5.98 -9.00
N ARG A 109 -4.68 -6.16 -10.28
CA ARG A 109 -4.82 -5.12 -11.32
C ARG A 109 -4.12 -3.79 -11.02
N ASN A 110 -3.12 -3.78 -10.15
CA ASN A 110 -2.28 -2.58 -10.02
C ASN A 110 -1.20 -2.61 -11.10
N GLY A 111 -0.80 -1.43 -11.57
CA GLY A 111 0.19 -1.26 -12.62
C GLY A 111 -0.29 -0.26 -13.66
N TYR A 112 0.64 0.58 -14.11
CA TYR A 112 0.47 1.54 -15.19
C TYR A 112 0.59 0.91 -16.59
N GLY A 113 1.08 -0.33 -16.69
CA GLY A 113 1.32 -1.01 -17.97
C GLY A 113 2.71 -0.76 -18.57
N ASP A 114 3.62 -0.14 -17.81
CA ASP A 114 4.98 0.22 -18.25
C ASP A 114 6.07 -0.76 -17.79
N GLY A 115 5.73 -1.72 -16.93
CA GLY A 115 6.68 -2.66 -16.32
C GLY A 115 7.49 -2.12 -15.14
N TYR A 116 7.32 -0.84 -14.77
CA TYR A 116 7.99 -0.21 -13.63
C TYR A 116 7.09 -0.09 -12.39
N SER A 117 5.80 -0.27 -12.59
CA SER A 117 4.74 -0.18 -11.59
C SER A 117 4.18 -1.57 -11.27
N HIS A 118 3.75 -1.80 -10.02
CA HIS A 118 3.56 -3.15 -9.47
C HIS A 118 2.38 -3.25 -8.48
N ASN A 119 1.92 -4.47 -8.19
CA ASN A 119 1.04 -4.71 -7.04
C ASN A 119 1.70 -4.27 -5.73
N LEU A 120 2.98 -4.60 -5.56
CA LEU A 120 3.73 -4.30 -4.35
C LEU A 120 5.20 -4.13 -4.68
N TYR A 121 5.74 -2.94 -4.41
CA TYR A 121 7.17 -2.67 -4.41
C TYR A 121 7.66 -2.37 -3.00
N ILE A 122 8.47 -3.26 -2.46
CA ILE A 122 9.20 -3.07 -1.21
C ILE A 122 10.64 -2.73 -1.53
N GLY A 123 11.06 -1.51 -1.15
CA GLY A 123 12.44 -1.05 -1.27
C GLY A 123 13.39 -1.76 -0.31
N LYS A 124 14.61 -1.21 -0.15
CA LYS A 124 15.64 -1.79 0.71
C LYS A 124 15.31 -1.61 2.18
N VAL A 125 14.53 -2.54 2.75
CA VAL A 125 14.14 -2.57 4.17
C VAL A 125 14.84 -3.71 4.92
N ALA A 126 14.80 -3.71 6.27
CA ALA A 126 15.40 -4.80 7.05
C ALA A 126 14.68 -6.13 6.79
N LYS A 127 13.35 -6.15 6.93
CA LYS A 127 12.56 -7.37 6.81
C LYS A 127 11.25 -7.11 6.07
N LEU A 128 10.90 -8.02 5.18
CA LEU A 128 9.55 -8.19 4.66
C LEU A 128 8.99 -9.51 5.18
N TYR A 129 7.83 -9.44 5.83
CA TYR A 129 6.96 -10.59 6.08
C TYR A 129 5.74 -10.46 5.16
N PHE A 130 5.60 -11.39 4.23
CA PHE A 130 4.48 -11.43 3.27
C PHE A 130 3.82 -12.79 3.37
N ARG A 131 2.76 -12.91 4.17
CA ARG A 131 2.14 -14.20 4.47
C ARG A 131 0.63 -14.20 4.32
N TYR A 132 0.06 -15.32 3.85
CA TYR A 132 -1.40 -15.47 3.69
C TYR A 132 -2.02 -14.40 2.78
N ASN A 133 -1.26 -13.94 1.79
CA ASN A 133 -1.69 -12.92 0.84
C ASN A 133 -2.01 -13.54 -0.51
N PHE A 134 -2.88 -12.88 -1.27
CA PHE A 134 -3.16 -13.23 -2.65
C PHE A 134 -2.80 -12.05 -3.56
N SER A 135 -1.67 -12.14 -4.28
CA SER A 135 -1.26 -11.11 -5.23
C SER A 135 -1.27 -11.66 -6.64
N HIS A 136 -2.11 -11.10 -7.49
CA HIS A 136 -2.42 -11.61 -8.82
C HIS A 136 -2.62 -10.47 -9.82
N ASP A 137 -2.61 -10.81 -11.11
CA ASP A 137 -3.04 -9.93 -12.21
C ASP A 137 -2.47 -8.51 -12.16
N ALA A 138 -1.19 -8.31 -11.84
CA ALA A 138 -0.56 -7.01 -12.02
C ALA A 138 -0.67 -6.59 -13.51
N ASN A 139 -1.02 -5.32 -13.75
CA ASN A 139 -1.10 -4.76 -15.10
C ASN A 139 0.30 -4.43 -15.60
N VAL A 140 0.99 -5.46 -16.08
CA VAL A 140 2.44 -5.49 -16.32
C VAL A 140 3.22 -5.28 -15.00
N GLY A 141 4.52 -5.62 -15.00
CA GLY A 141 5.34 -5.56 -13.79
C GLY A 141 5.21 -6.81 -12.92
N HIS A 142 5.34 -6.65 -11.60
CA HIS A 142 5.42 -7.78 -10.66
C HIS A 142 4.23 -7.83 -9.71
N ASN A 143 3.75 -9.04 -9.42
CA ASN A 143 2.83 -9.28 -8.30
C ASN A 143 3.50 -8.98 -6.94
N LEU A 144 4.83 -9.17 -6.84
CA LEU A 144 5.64 -8.78 -5.71
C LEU A 144 7.06 -8.45 -6.19
N LYS A 145 7.51 -7.23 -5.94
CA LYS A 145 8.91 -6.81 -6.08
C LYS A 145 9.44 -6.44 -4.71
N SER A 146 10.44 -7.17 -4.21
CA SER A 146 11.11 -6.84 -2.95
C SER A 146 12.61 -6.64 -3.15
N ARG A 147 13.16 -5.68 -2.40
CA ARG A 147 14.59 -5.46 -2.18
C ARG A 147 14.95 -5.53 -0.69
N ALA A 148 14.07 -6.09 0.14
CA ALA A 148 14.33 -6.27 1.56
C ALA A 148 15.54 -7.18 1.80
N LEU A 149 16.30 -6.92 2.86
CA LEU A 149 17.47 -7.70 3.24
C LEU A 149 17.08 -9.12 3.68
N TYR A 150 15.89 -9.27 4.25
CA TYR A 150 15.28 -10.54 4.60
C TYR A 150 13.84 -10.57 4.09
N ASN A 151 13.45 -11.70 3.47
CA ASN A 151 12.11 -11.94 2.97
C ASN A 151 11.60 -13.26 3.54
N MET A 152 10.48 -13.20 4.25
CA MET A 152 9.67 -14.37 4.57
C MET A 152 8.39 -14.29 3.74
N ILE A 153 8.15 -15.30 2.92
CA ILE A 153 7.02 -15.38 1.98
C ILE A 153 6.32 -16.72 2.21
N ALA A 154 5.02 -16.71 2.54
CA ALA A 154 4.26 -17.94 2.85
C ALA A 154 2.74 -17.82 2.60
#